data_AF-A0A7J0AMA1-F1
#
_entry.id   AF-A0A7J0AMA1-F1
#
_cell.length_a   1.000
_cell.length_b   1.000
_cell.length_c   1.000
_cell.angle_alpha   90.00
_cell.angle_beta   90.00
_cell.angle_gamma   90.00
#
_symmetry.space_group_name_H-M   'P 1'
#
loop_
_entity.id
_entity.type
_entity.pdbx_description
1 polymer ?
#
loop_
_entity_poly.entity_id
_entity_poly.type
_entity_poly.pdbx_seq_one_letter_code
_entity_poly.pdbx_strand_id
1 'polypeptide(L)'
;MAKIGDTVRFLNTTGGGKITKIEGRIAYVEEDGFETPVLLNEVVVVLPAGHEPEKKGARMMFDQKAFDDGKKSVRDAAPQKSADSRKTDNVVEPELPVEETEYGEDITVALVFEPENAKALSTSRINAALVNDSNYFLYFSVLIRDNEAKAWKPLFTGEVAPNEMIDLASFTQQNISEIERVVFQAMAYKKGKSFQVKYPLNVSKKIDLTKFFKAHCFRPGVYLDTPCIEIPLYSERR
;
A
#
# COMPACT_ATOMS: atom_id res chain seq x y z
N MET A 1 -27.42 15.56 18.22
CA MET A 1 -27.80 14.19 18.62
C MET A 1 -29.29 14.05 18.39
N ALA A 2 -29.72 13.02 17.67
CA ALA A 2 -31.13 12.81 17.33
C ALA A 2 -31.95 12.49 18.59
N LYS A 3 -33.13 13.06 18.71
CA LYS A 3 -34.07 12.86 19.82
C LYS A 3 -35.34 12.16 19.32
N ILE A 4 -36.07 11.55 20.24
CA ILE A 4 -37.37 10.95 19.96
C ILE A 4 -38.31 12.04 19.46
N GLY A 5 -38.93 11.83 18.30
CA GLY A 5 -39.83 12.78 17.64
C GLY A 5 -39.20 13.61 16.51
N ASP A 6 -37.89 13.49 16.26
CA ASP A 6 -37.22 14.17 15.15
C ASP A 6 -37.54 13.48 13.80
N THR A 7 -37.73 14.28 12.75
CA THR A 7 -37.84 13.78 11.38
C THR A 7 -36.45 13.66 10.80
N VAL A 8 -36.12 12.45 10.35
CA VAL A 8 -34.78 12.09 9.94
C VAL A 8 -34.75 11.51 8.53
N ARG A 9 -33.64 11.74 7.83
CA ARG A 9 -33.36 11.13 6.54
C ARG A 9 -32.24 10.12 6.68
N PHE A 10 -32.37 8.99 6.00
CA PHE A 10 -31.31 7.99 5.95
C PHE A 10 -30.12 8.51 5.12
N LEU A 11 -28.90 8.15 5.54
CA LEU A 11 -27.68 8.52 4.83
C LEU A 11 -27.53 7.74 3.51
N ASN A 12 -28.01 6.48 3.50
CA ASN A 12 -27.77 5.50 2.44
C ASN A 12 -28.92 5.38 1.44
N THR A 13 -30.04 6.09 1.61
CA THR A 13 -31.23 5.98 0.74
C THR A 13 -32.04 7.27 0.71
N THR A 14 -32.77 7.52 -0.38
CA THR A 14 -33.70 8.65 -0.54
C THR A 14 -35.05 8.37 0.15
N GLY A 15 -34.99 8.00 1.43
CA GLY A 15 -36.15 7.77 2.30
C GLY A 15 -35.92 8.42 3.66
N GLY A 16 -37.00 8.64 4.41
CA GLY A 16 -36.92 9.31 5.70
C GLY A 16 -38.23 9.23 6.47
N GLY A 17 -38.14 9.23 7.80
CA GLY A 17 -39.30 9.05 8.67
C GLY A 17 -39.09 9.70 10.03
N LYS A 18 -40.01 9.44 10.96
CA LYS A 18 -39.96 10.02 12.31
C LYS A 18 -39.42 9.03 13.31
N ILE A 19 -38.50 9.45 14.18
CA ILE A 19 -37.98 8.56 15.23
C ILE A 19 -39.07 8.36 16.29
N THR A 20 -39.58 7.14 16.42
CA THR A 20 -40.57 6.77 17.45
C THR A 20 -39.89 6.29 18.73
N LYS A 21 -38.75 5.61 18.60
CA LYS A 21 -38.04 5.00 19.74
C LYS A 21 -36.54 4.94 19.51
N ILE A 22 -35.75 5.11 20.57
CA ILE A 22 -34.30 4.93 20.53
C ILE A 22 -33.93 3.91 21.62
N GLU A 23 -33.33 2.79 21.22
CA GLU A 23 -32.80 1.77 22.12
C GLU A 23 -31.31 1.59 21.88
N GLY A 24 -30.49 2.11 22.79
CA GLY A 24 -29.03 2.04 22.71
C GLY A 24 -28.50 2.73 21.45
N ARG A 25 -28.06 1.94 20.47
CA ARG A 25 -27.46 2.40 19.19
C ARG A 25 -28.42 2.32 18.00
N ILE A 26 -29.65 1.86 18.21
CA ILE A 26 -30.68 1.64 17.19
C ILE A 26 -31.80 2.65 17.41
N ALA A 27 -32.19 3.35 16.35
CA ALA A 27 -33.35 4.22 16.28
C ALA A 27 -34.43 3.57 15.40
N TYR A 28 -35.65 3.48 15.92
CA TYR A 28 -36.82 3.02 15.16
C TYR A 28 -37.42 4.22 14.45
N VAL A 29 -37.47 4.15 13.12
CA VAL A 29 -37.95 5.22 12.25
C VAL A 29 -39.26 4.75 11.60
N GLU A 30 -40.34 5.48 11.83
CA GLU A 30 -41.66 5.24 11.25
C GLU A 30 -41.80 5.96 9.90
N GLU A 31 -42.10 5.20 8.86
CA GLU A 31 -42.39 5.67 7.49
C GLU A 31 -43.73 5.03 7.05
N ASP A 32 -44.75 5.85 6.79
CA ASP A 32 -46.10 5.43 6.35
C ASP A 32 -46.73 4.27 7.16
N GLY A 33 -46.53 4.27 8.48
CA GLY A 33 -47.14 3.32 9.42
C GLY A 33 -46.38 2.01 9.64
N PHE A 34 -45.14 1.91 9.12
CA PHE A 34 -44.23 0.79 9.38
C PHE A 34 -42.98 1.26 10.13
N GLU A 35 -42.62 0.59 11.22
CA GLU A 35 -41.42 0.90 12.01
C GLU A 35 -40.22 0.12 11.49
N THR A 36 -39.16 0.83 11.08
CA THR A 36 -37.90 0.22 10.63
C THR A 36 -36.76 0.53 11.61
N PRO A 37 -36.05 -0.48 12.15
CA PRO A 37 -34.90 -0.26 13.00
C PRO A 37 -33.67 0.14 12.16
N VAL A 38 -33.09 1.31 12.45
CA VAL A 38 -31.92 1.85 11.75
C VAL A 38 -30.86 2.34 12.75
N LEU A 39 -29.58 2.24 12.40
CA LEU A 39 -28.48 2.66 13.28
C LEU A 39 -28.42 4.18 13.39
N LEU A 40 -28.19 4.69 14.60
CA LEU A 40 -28.16 6.13 14.90
C LEU A 40 -27.07 6.91 14.12
N ASN A 41 -26.03 6.20 13.67
CA ASN A 41 -24.95 6.76 12.85
C ASN A 41 -25.35 6.94 11.36
N GLU A 42 -26.42 6.29 10.92
CA GLU A 42 -26.86 6.27 9.52
C GLU A 42 -28.06 7.22 9.28
N VAL A 43 -28.32 8.09 10.25
CA VAL A 43 -29.53 8.91 10.32
C VAL A 43 -29.15 10.38 10.53
N VAL A 44 -29.70 11.27 9.69
CA VAL A 44 -29.47 12.72 9.75
C VAL A 44 -30.79 13.44 10.05
N VAL A 45 -30.81 14.29 11.07
CA VAL A 45 -32.00 15.07 11.45
C VAL A 45 -32.25 16.18 10.44
N VAL A 46 -33.44 16.19 9.83
CA VAL A 46 -33.89 17.20 8.87
C VAL A 46 -34.77 18.24 9.55
N LEU A 47 -35.63 17.83 10.48
CA LEU A 47 -36.50 18.72 11.26
C LEU A 47 -36.51 18.29 12.74
N PRO A 48 -36.22 19.21 13.68
CA PRO A 48 -36.32 18.93 15.10
C PRO A 48 -37.77 18.88 15.57
N ALA A 49 -38.07 18.06 16.57
CA ALA A 49 -39.41 17.90 17.14
C ALA A 49 -40.02 19.24 17.61
N GLY A 50 -41.21 19.59 17.09
CA GLY A 50 -42.01 20.74 17.56
C GLY A 50 -42.41 21.78 16.52
N HIS A 51 -42.19 21.57 15.22
CA HIS A 51 -42.74 22.42 14.17
C HIS A 51 -43.68 21.63 13.27
N GLU A 52 -44.98 21.97 13.31
CA GLU A 52 -45.96 21.48 12.35
C GLU A 52 -45.70 22.12 10.98
N PRO A 53 -45.79 21.36 9.88
CA PRO A 53 -45.71 21.93 8.54
C PRO A 53 -47.07 22.52 8.15
N GLU A 54 -47.16 23.85 8.05
CA GLU A 54 -48.28 24.45 7.32
C GLU A 54 -48.22 24.03 5.85
N LYS A 55 -49.18 23.20 5.45
CA LYS A 55 -49.46 22.88 4.06
C LYS A 55 -49.93 24.15 3.34
N LYS A 56 -49.10 24.68 2.43
CA LYS A 56 -49.46 24.95 1.02
C LYS A 56 -48.35 25.73 0.31
N GLY A 57 -48.01 25.26 -0.90
CA GLY A 57 -47.49 26.13 -1.95
C GLY A 57 -46.00 25.95 -2.23
N ALA A 58 -45.70 25.66 -3.48
CA ALA A 58 -44.36 25.53 -4.02
C ALA A 58 -43.56 26.84 -3.91
N ARG A 59 -42.32 26.72 -3.41
CA ARG A 59 -41.08 27.41 -3.82
C ARG A 59 -40.23 27.75 -2.60
N MET A 60 -38.97 27.32 -2.66
CA MET A 60 -37.77 28.05 -2.22
C MET A 60 -37.91 28.80 -0.89
N MET A 61 -37.24 28.33 0.17
CA MET A 61 -36.20 29.08 0.88
C MET A 61 -35.84 28.36 2.18
N PHE A 62 -34.58 27.98 2.27
CA PHE A 62 -33.89 27.64 3.51
C PHE A 62 -34.04 28.85 4.46
N ASP A 63 -34.82 28.71 5.53
CA ASP A 63 -35.10 29.84 6.42
C ASP A 63 -33.90 30.08 7.36
N GLN A 64 -33.02 30.95 6.89
CA GLN A 64 -31.70 31.23 7.48
C GLN A 64 -31.81 31.90 8.87
N LYS A 65 -33.01 32.34 9.26
CA LYS A 65 -33.27 32.98 10.57
C LYS A 65 -33.41 31.98 11.73
N ALA A 66 -33.71 30.71 11.47
CA ALA A 66 -33.76 29.68 12.52
C ALA A 66 -32.36 29.15 12.92
N PHE A 67 -31.34 29.38 12.07
CA PHE A 67 -29.98 28.87 12.29
C PHE A 67 -29.11 29.80 13.16
N ASP A 68 -29.42 31.10 13.20
CA ASP A 68 -28.61 32.10 13.93
C ASP A 68 -28.97 32.23 15.42
N ASP A 69 -30.18 31.84 15.84
CA ASP A 69 -30.60 31.95 17.25
C ASP A 69 -30.09 30.81 18.14
N GLY A 70 -29.69 29.67 17.56
CA GLY A 70 -29.10 28.55 18.30
C GLY A 70 -27.62 28.72 18.65
N LYS A 71 -26.94 29.76 18.13
CA LYS A 71 -25.47 29.91 18.22
C LYS A 71 -25.00 30.94 19.26
N LYS A 72 -25.92 31.61 19.98
CA LYS A 72 -25.60 32.72 20.89
C LYS A 72 -25.51 32.38 22.38
N SER A 73 -25.79 31.15 22.83
CA SER A 73 -25.86 30.86 24.27
C SER A 73 -24.68 30.11 24.90
N VAL A 74 -23.56 29.84 24.21
CA VAL A 74 -22.35 29.30 24.86
C VAL A 74 -21.07 29.77 24.15
N ARG A 75 -20.72 31.04 24.30
CA ARG A 75 -19.37 31.55 24.03
C ARG A 75 -18.95 32.48 25.16
N ASP A 76 -18.56 31.87 26.28
CA ASP A 76 -17.59 32.45 27.21
C ASP A 76 -16.93 31.31 28.00
N ALA A 77 -15.91 30.70 27.39
CA ALA A 77 -14.83 30.00 28.05
C ALA A 77 -13.71 29.78 27.02
N ALA A 78 -12.71 30.65 27.03
CA ALA A 78 -11.43 30.34 26.40
C ALA A 78 -10.76 29.18 27.16
N PRO A 79 -10.18 28.20 26.45
CA PRO A 79 -8.72 28.17 26.42
C PRO A 79 -8.11 27.81 25.05
N GLN A 80 -7.03 28.52 24.75
CA GLN A 80 -5.83 28.18 23.96
C GLN A 80 -5.97 27.21 22.76
N LYS A 81 -5.78 27.80 21.57
CA LYS A 81 -5.49 27.13 20.31
C LYS A 81 -4.19 26.33 20.38
N SER A 82 -4.34 25.01 20.30
CA SER A 82 -3.79 24.16 19.23
C SER A 82 -2.36 24.45 18.75
N ALA A 83 -1.41 23.70 19.29
CA ALA A 83 -0.36 23.07 18.49
C ALA A 83 -0.29 21.59 18.91
N ASP A 84 -1.40 20.89 18.74
CA ASP A 84 -1.41 19.44 18.87
C ASP A 84 -0.86 18.87 17.56
N SER A 85 0.45 18.66 17.59
CA SER A 85 1.17 17.78 16.68
C SER A 85 0.32 16.53 16.49
N ARG A 86 -0.20 16.32 15.29
CA ARG A 86 -0.59 15.00 14.83
C ARG A 86 0.68 14.16 14.87
N LYS A 87 0.94 13.54 16.03
CA LYS A 87 1.70 12.31 16.09
C LYS A 87 0.86 11.33 15.29
N THR A 88 1.20 11.22 14.01
CA THR A 88 1.12 9.94 13.34
C THR A 88 1.83 8.99 14.29
N ASP A 89 1.05 8.21 15.05
CA ASP A 89 1.53 6.96 15.60
C ASP A 89 1.93 6.13 14.38
N ASN A 90 3.18 6.34 13.93
CA ASN A 90 3.93 5.32 13.25
C ASN A 90 4.00 4.20 14.29
N VAL A 91 3.05 3.28 14.20
CA VAL A 91 3.25 1.93 14.71
C VAL A 91 4.45 1.42 13.92
N VAL A 92 5.64 1.66 14.48
CA VAL A 92 6.87 1.00 14.07
C VAL A 92 6.60 -0.45 14.42
N GLU A 93 6.14 -1.19 13.42
CA GLU A 93 6.10 -2.63 13.47
C GLU A 93 7.49 -3.08 13.93
N PRO A 94 7.59 -3.85 15.02
CA PRO A 94 8.89 -4.21 15.58
C PRO A 94 9.68 -4.94 14.49
N GLU A 95 10.77 -4.31 14.02
CA GLU A 95 11.71 -4.94 13.08
C GLU A 95 12.11 -6.29 13.70
N LEU A 96 11.65 -7.39 13.09
CA LEU A 96 11.93 -8.73 13.59
C LEU A 96 13.44 -8.90 13.74
N PRO A 97 13.93 -9.58 14.80
CA PRO A 97 15.35 -9.82 14.96
C PRO A 97 15.86 -10.59 13.74
N VAL A 98 16.72 -9.96 12.95
CA VAL A 98 17.36 -10.62 11.81
C VAL A 98 18.26 -11.73 12.35
N GLU A 99 17.93 -12.98 12.01
CA GLU A 99 18.77 -14.13 12.32
C GLU A 99 20.02 -14.07 11.42
N GLU A 100 21.16 -13.75 12.02
CA GLU A 100 22.45 -13.77 11.35
C GLU A 100 22.98 -15.21 11.30
N THR A 101 23.37 -15.67 10.10
CA THR A 101 24.04 -16.96 9.94
C THR A 101 25.55 -16.80 10.10
N GLU A 102 26.26 -17.79 10.64
CA GLU A 102 27.73 -17.74 10.79
C GLU A 102 28.49 -17.59 9.46
N TYR A 103 27.81 -17.87 8.33
CA TYR A 103 28.38 -17.84 6.97
C TYR A 103 27.93 -16.64 6.13
N GLY A 104 27.00 -15.80 6.59
CA GLY A 104 26.43 -14.69 5.82
C GLY A 104 27.24 -13.38 5.87
N GLU A 105 28.50 -13.41 6.31
CA GLU A 105 29.39 -12.24 6.23
C GLU A 105 29.93 -12.00 4.81
N ASP A 106 29.84 -12.99 3.94
CA ASP A 106 30.16 -12.86 2.52
C ASP A 106 28.90 -12.41 1.77
N ILE A 107 29.00 -11.32 1.01
CA ILE A 107 27.83 -10.83 0.25
C ILE A 107 27.63 -11.70 -0.98
N THR A 108 26.47 -12.37 -1.05
CA THR A 108 26.00 -13.04 -2.26
C THR A 108 24.67 -12.44 -2.71
N VAL A 109 24.62 -12.02 -3.97
CA VAL A 109 23.43 -11.42 -4.57
C VAL A 109 23.17 -12.05 -5.93
N ALA A 110 21.95 -12.49 -6.14
CA ALA A 110 21.50 -13.10 -7.39
C ALA A 110 20.23 -12.42 -7.90
N LEU A 111 20.10 -12.35 -9.22
CA LEU A 111 18.83 -12.07 -9.87
C LEU A 111 18.16 -13.39 -10.21
N VAL A 112 16.87 -13.45 -9.94
CA VAL A 112 16.05 -14.62 -10.20
C VAL A 112 14.91 -14.22 -11.12
N PHE A 113 14.74 -14.97 -12.20
CA PHE A 113 13.67 -14.75 -13.16
C PHE A 113 12.71 -15.94 -13.15
N GLU A 114 11.51 -15.71 -12.64
CA GLU A 114 10.46 -16.71 -12.50
C GLU A 114 9.34 -16.45 -13.53
N PRO A 115 9.09 -17.35 -14.48
CA PRO A 115 7.94 -17.25 -15.36
C PRO A 115 6.68 -17.74 -14.65
N GLU A 116 5.57 -17.02 -14.83
CA GLU A 116 4.26 -17.47 -14.36
C GLU A 116 3.87 -18.84 -14.95
N ASN A 117 4.26 -19.09 -16.20
CA ASN A 117 4.08 -20.38 -16.87
C ASN A 117 5.27 -20.72 -17.79
N ALA A 118 6.16 -21.59 -17.31
CA ALA A 118 7.34 -22.07 -18.06
C ALA A 118 7.00 -22.82 -19.37
N LYS A 119 5.78 -23.35 -19.52
CA LYS A 119 5.35 -24.04 -20.76
C LYS A 119 4.79 -23.07 -21.80
N ALA A 120 4.32 -21.90 -21.38
CA ALA A 120 3.67 -20.90 -22.23
C ALA A 120 4.41 -19.56 -22.20
N LEU A 121 5.73 -19.59 -22.41
CA LEU A 121 6.60 -18.42 -22.29
C LEU A 121 6.20 -17.24 -23.19
N SER A 122 5.57 -17.50 -24.34
CA SER A 122 5.17 -16.45 -25.29
C SER A 122 4.09 -15.51 -24.77
N THR A 123 3.22 -16.01 -23.88
CA THR A 123 2.12 -15.25 -23.28
C THR A 123 2.32 -15.03 -21.79
N SER A 124 3.25 -15.75 -21.17
CA SER A 124 3.58 -15.63 -19.75
C SER A 124 4.29 -14.32 -19.43
N ARG A 125 4.04 -13.80 -18.24
CA ARG A 125 4.92 -12.82 -17.60
C ARG A 125 6.10 -13.53 -16.95
N ILE A 126 7.20 -12.81 -16.84
CA ILE A 126 8.44 -13.25 -16.19
C ILE A 126 8.72 -12.25 -15.09
N ASN A 127 8.51 -12.67 -13.85
CA ASN A 127 8.83 -11.89 -12.68
C ASN A 127 10.35 -11.90 -12.44
N ALA A 128 10.92 -10.74 -12.17
CA ALA A 128 12.33 -10.59 -11.82
C ALA A 128 12.42 -10.19 -10.34
N ALA A 129 13.10 -11.02 -9.57
CA ALA A 129 13.36 -10.81 -8.15
C ALA A 129 14.87 -10.69 -7.90
N LEU A 130 15.23 -9.97 -6.84
CA LEU A 130 16.58 -9.91 -6.30
C LEU A 130 16.62 -10.76 -5.03
N VAL A 131 17.62 -11.63 -4.93
CA VAL A 131 17.90 -12.40 -3.73
C VAL A 131 19.11 -11.82 -3.04
N ASN A 132 18.94 -11.43 -1.78
CA ASN A 132 20.03 -11.07 -0.88
C ASN A 132 20.35 -12.26 0.02
N ASP A 133 21.40 -13.00 -0.34
CA ASP A 133 21.94 -14.09 0.45
C ASP A 133 23.14 -13.57 1.24
N SER A 134 22.86 -12.67 2.19
CA SER A 134 23.84 -12.08 3.09
C SER A 134 23.20 -11.56 4.38
N ASN A 135 24.01 -11.39 5.42
CA ASN A 135 23.60 -10.82 6.70
C ASN A 135 23.57 -9.28 6.72
N TYR A 136 23.66 -8.62 5.55
CA TYR A 136 23.70 -7.17 5.44
C TYR A 136 22.41 -6.62 4.83
N PHE A 137 21.98 -5.46 5.32
CA PHE A 137 21.01 -4.65 4.60
C PHE A 137 21.72 -4.07 3.39
N LEU A 138 21.11 -4.22 2.21
CA LEU A 138 21.66 -3.66 0.98
C LEU A 138 20.75 -2.54 0.51
N TYR A 139 21.28 -1.32 0.46
CA TYR A 139 20.66 -0.26 -0.30
C TYR A 139 21.16 -0.33 -1.74
N PHE A 140 20.26 -0.59 -2.70
CA PHE A 140 20.65 -0.92 -4.06
C PHE A 140 19.86 -0.17 -5.12
N SER A 141 20.46 -0.07 -6.30
CA SER A 141 19.83 0.40 -7.52
C SER A 141 20.15 -0.57 -8.65
N VAL A 142 19.12 -1.01 -9.36
CA VAL A 142 19.21 -1.80 -10.58
C VAL A 142 18.98 -0.86 -11.75
N LEU A 143 19.98 -0.73 -12.62
CA LEU A 143 19.94 0.13 -13.79
C LEU A 143 19.90 -0.73 -15.04
N ILE A 144 19.10 -0.31 -16.03
CA ILE A 144 19.02 -0.95 -17.34
C ILE A 144 19.40 0.03 -18.44
N ARG A 145 19.85 -0.50 -19.58
CA ARG A 145 20.31 0.31 -20.69
C ARG A 145 19.13 0.97 -21.38
N ASP A 146 19.19 2.30 -21.53
CA ASP A 146 18.30 3.03 -22.42
C ASP A 146 18.94 3.11 -23.82
N ASN A 147 18.30 2.45 -24.78
CA ASN A 147 18.77 2.39 -26.17
C ASN A 147 18.52 3.70 -26.93
N GLU A 148 17.49 4.46 -26.56
CA GLU A 148 17.15 5.73 -27.22
C GLU A 148 18.07 6.85 -26.74
N ALA A 149 18.17 7.04 -25.43
CA ALA A 149 18.98 8.09 -24.82
C ALA A 149 20.47 7.77 -24.77
N LYS A 150 20.88 6.54 -25.12
CA LYS A 150 22.23 6.00 -24.89
C LYS A 150 22.71 6.24 -23.45
N ALA A 151 21.80 6.18 -22.49
CA ALA A 151 22.03 6.39 -21.05
C ALA A 151 21.65 5.15 -20.24
N TRP A 152 21.69 5.25 -18.91
CA TRP A 152 21.17 4.22 -18.00
C TRP A 152 19.92 4.76 -17.32
N LYS A 153 18.86 3.96 -17.27
CA LYS A 153 17.63 4.28 -16.54
C LYS A 153 17.51 3.37 -15.31
N PRO A 154 17.05 3.89 -14.16
CA PRO A 154 16.77 3.04 -13.01
C PRO A 154 15.55 2.16 -13.30
N LEU A 155 15.72 0.85 -13.16
CA LEU A 155 14.62 -0.11 -13.16
C LEU A 155 13.96 -0.16 -11.79
N PHE A 156 14.78 -0.27 -10.74
CA PHE A 156 14.33 -0.33 -9.36
C PHE A 156 15.40 0.27 -8.45
N THR A 157 14.99 0.92 -7.36
CA THR A 157 15.89 1.41 -6.31
C THR A 157 15.20 1.24 -4.98
N GLY A 158 15.89 0.65 -4.02
CA GLY A 158 15.30 0.32 -2.74
C GLY A 158 16.30 -0.28 -1.78
N GLU A 159 15.77 -0.85 -0.71
CA GLU A 159 16.51 -1.59 0.31
C GLU A 159 16.00 -3.03 0.34
N VAL A 160 16.89 -3.98 0.57
CA VAL A 160 16.55 -5.37 0.83
C VAL A 160 17.14 -5.79 2.17
N ALA A 161 16.34 -6.44 3.01
CA ALA A 161 16.80 -6.92 4.29
C ALA A 161 17.74 -8.14 4.11
N PRO A 162 18.48 -8.50 5.16
CA PRO A 162 19.32 -9.68 5.13
C PRO A 162 18.52 -10.96 4.89
N ASN A 163 19.05 -11.90 4.11
CA ASN A 163 18.43 -13.19 3.79
C ASN A 163 17.00 -13.06 3.21
N GLU A 164 16.72 -11.96 2.52
CA GLU A 164 15.40 -11.66 1.94
C GLU A 164 15.46 -11.64 0.40
N MET A 165 14.32 -11.96 -0.21
CA MET A 165 14.08 -11.81 -1.65
C MET A 165 13.04 -10.72 -1.88
N ILE A 166 13.28 -9.84 -2.86
CA ILE A 166 12.37 -8.76 -3.24
C ILE A 166 12.06 -8.78 -4.73
N ASP A 167 10.80 -8.57 -5.08
CA ASP A 167 10.37 -8.40 -6.48
C ASP A 167 10.79 -7.03 -7.02
N LEU A 168 11.44 -7.03 -8.19
CA LEU A 168 11.92 -5.82 -8.83
C LEU A 168 10.96 -5.32 -9.90
N ALA A 169 10.63 -6.20 -10.84
CA ALA A 169 9.86 -5.86 -12.04
C ALA A 169 9.34 -7.13 -12.71
N SER A 170 8.30 -6.97 -13.53
CA SER A 170 7.81 -8.05 -14.38
C SER A 170 8.00 -7.73 -15.86
N PHE A 171 8.52 -8.68 -16.60
CA PHE A 171 8.81 -8.57 -18.03
C PHE A 171 7.92 -9.50 -18.85
N THR A 172 7.76 -9.16 -20.12
CA THR A 172 7.18 -10.03 -21.15
C THR A 172 8.23 -10.31 -22.22
N GLN A 173 7.98 -11.25 -23.12
CA GLN A 173 8.90 -11.50 -24.24
C GLN A 173 9.14 -10.28 -25.15
N GLN A 174 8.24 -9.31 -25.14
CA GLN A 174 8.38 -8.08 -25.94
C GLN A 174 9.38 -7.11 -25.29
N ASN A 175 9.39 -7.01 -23.96
CA ASN A 175 10.20 -6.04 -23.22
C ASN A 175 11.48 -6.65 -22.64
N ILE A 176 11.69 -7.96 -22.79
CA ILE A 176 12.88 -8.65 -22.27
C ILE A 176 14.18 -8.13 -22.90
N SER A 177 14.11 -7.52 -24.09
CA SER A 177 15.25 -6.88 -24.75
C SER A 177 15.83 -5.71 -23.95
N GLU A 178 15.03 -5.06 -23.10
CA GLU A 178 15.48 -3.93 -22.28
C GLU A 178 16.48 -4.34 -21.18
N ILE A 179 16.45 -5.60 -20.75
CA ILE A 179 17.33 -6.11 -19.68
C ILE A 179 18.61 -6.78 -20.21
N GLU A 180 18.95 -6.61 -21.50
CA GLU A 180 20.17 -7.21 -22.08
C GLU A 180 21.43 -6.86 -21.27
N ARG A 181 21.49 -5.62 -20.77
CA ARG A 181 22.55 -5.15 -19.90
C ARG A 181 21.97 -4.53 -18.65
N VAL A 182 22.43 -5.06 -17.51
CA VAL A 182 22.04 -4.59 -16.19
C VAL A 182 23.29 -4.12 -15.46
N VAL A 183 23.16 -3.00 -14.75
CA VAL A 183 24.15 -2.54 -13.79
C VAL A 183 23.51 -2.56 -12.41
N PHE A 184 24.12 -3.29 -11.50
CA PHE A 184 23.74 -3.38 -10.11
C PHE A 184 24.71 -2.54 -9.28
N GLN A 185 24.15 -1.59 -8.53
CA GLN A 185 24.90 -0.79 -7.57
C GLN A 185 24.32 -1.01 -6.19
N ALA A 186 25.16 -1.29 -5.19
CA ALA A 186 24.68 -1.49 -3.82
C ALA A 186 25.68 -1.04 -2.76
N MET A 187 25.14 -0.66 -1.60
CA MET A 187 25.89 -0.36 -0.39
C MET A 187 25.38 -1.24 0.75
N ALA A 188 26.31 -1.98 1.37
CA ALA A 188 25.99 -2.88 2.48
C ALA A 188 26.15 -2.19 3.83
N TYR A 189 25.19 -2.41 4.72
CA TYR A 189 25.23 -1.88 6.08
C TYR A 189 24.50 -2.80 7.08
N LYS A 190 24.75 -2.62 8.38
CA LYS A 190 23.99 -3.27 9.45
C LYS A 190 23.42 -2.23 10.41
N LYS A 191 22.18 -2.45 10.88
CA LYS A 191 21.55 -1.62 11.92
C LYS A 191 21.92 -2.16 13.30
N GLY A 192 22.42 -1.30 14.19
CA GLY A 192 22.62 -1.63 15.62
C GLY A 192 23.78 -2.58 15.96
N LYS A 193 24.63 -2.97 15.00
CA LYS A 193 25.79 -3.85 15.22
C LYS A 193 27.04 -3.29 14.53
N SER A 194 28.22 -3.57 15.09
CA SER A 194 29.49 -3.31 14.42
C SER A 194 29.71 -4.33 13.31
N PHE A 195 30.21 -3.89 12.15
CA PHE A 195 30.48 -4.75 11.01
C PHE A 195 31.72 -4.28 10.25
N GLN A 196 32.35 -5.19 9.51
CA GLN A 196 33.42 -4.83 8.59
C GLN A 196 32.85 -4.10 7.37
N VAL A 197 33.40 -2.92 7.08
CA VAL A 197 32.99 -2.12 5.93
C VAL A 197 33.29 -2.89 4.65
N LYS A 198 32.25 -3.10 3.83
CA LYS A 198 32.36 -3.69 2.50
C LYS A 198 32.48 -2.58 1.46
N TYR A 199 33.15 -2.87 0.36
CA TYR A 199 33.23 -1.91 -0.74
C TYR A 199 31.87 -1.72 -1.40
N PRO A 200 31.53 -0.50 -1.86
CA PRO A 200 30.35 -0.29 -2.67
C PRO A 200 30.38 -1.22 -3.89
N LEU A 201 29.32 -1.99 -4.08
CA LEU A 201 29.19 -2.93 -5.18
C LEU A 201 28.82 -2.15 -6.44
N ASN A 202 29.57 -2.40 -7.52
CA ASN A 202 29.23 -1.94 -8.85
C ASN A 202 29.51 -3.10 -9.82
N VAL A 203 28.44 -3.78 -10.23
CA VAL A 203 28.53 -4.94 -11.09
C VAL A 203 27.75 -4.67 -12.36
N SER A 204 28.43 -4.77 -13.50
CA SER A 204 27.78 -4.79 -14.81
C SER A 204 27.69 -6.22 -15.32
N LYS A 205 26.48 -6.64 -15.69
CA LYS A 205 26.23 -7.98 -16.22
C LYS A 205 25.48 -7.89 -17.54
N LYS A 206 25.96 -8.66 -18.52
CA LYS A 206 25.19 -8.93 -19.74
C LYS A 206 24.34 -10.18 -19.52
N ILE A 207 23.04 -10.05 -19.71
CA ILE A 207 22.08 -11.15 -19.59
C ILE A 207 21.92 -11.79 -20.97
N ASP A 208 21.95 -13.13 -21.00
CA ASP A 208 21.68 -13.89 -22.22
C ASP A 208 20.17 -14.04 -22.41
N LEU A 209 19.62 -13.16 -23.25
CA LEU A 209 18.19 -13.11 -23.56
C LEU A 209 17.69 -14.39 -24.23
N THR A 210 18.55 -15.16 -24.90
CA THR A 210 18.13 -16.37 -25.61
C THR A 210 17.59 -17.45 -24.67
N LYS A 211 17.99 -17.40 -23.38
CA LYS A 211 17.52 -18.33 -22.34
C LYS A 211 16.04 -18.10 -22.00
N PHE A 212 15.54 -16.87 -22.09
CA PHE A 212 14.15 -16.53 -21.79
C PHE A 212 13.16 -17.04 -22.84
N PHE A 213 13.64 -17.44 -24.02
CA PHE A 213 12.83 -18.04 -25.09
C PHE A 213 12.85 -19.58 -25.07
N LYS A 214 13.64 -20.19 -24.17
CA LYS A 214 13.86 -21.65 -24.11
C LYS A 214 13.33 -22.20 -22.79
N ALA A 215 12.22 -22.92 -22.84
CA ALA A 215 11.60 -23.50 -21.63
C ALA A 215 12.56 -24.38 -20.80
N HIS A 216 13.46 -25.14 -21.44
CA HIS A 216 14.41 -26.01 -20.73
C HIS A 216 15.56 -25.26 -20.01
N CYS A 217 15.67 -23.94 -20.21
CA CYS A 217 16.60 -23.08 -19.47
C CYS A 217 16.05 -22.70 -18.09
N PHE A 218 14.73 -22.74 -17.90
CA PHE A 218 14.10 -22.56 -16.61
C PHE A 218 14.18 -23.87 -15.83
N ARG A 219 14.85 -23.85 -14.67
CA ARG A 219 15.06 -25.03 -13.84
C ARG A 219 14.88 -24.64 -12.37
N PRO A 220 14.43 -25.58 -11.52
CA PRO A 220 14.50 -25.39 -10.08
C PRO A 220 15.94 -25.05 -9.69
N GLY A 221 16.09 -24.00 -8.89
CA GLY A 221 17.36 -23.41 -8.52
C GLY A 221 17.71 -23.65 -7.06
N VAL A 222 18.65 -22.84 -6.55
CA VAL A 222 19.04 -22.86 -5.14
C VAL A 222 18.03 -22.10 -4.28
N TYR A 223 17.40 -21.07 -4.85
CA TYR A 223 16.52 -20.15 -4.12
C TYR A 223 15.03 -20.40 -4.36
N LEU A 224 14.68 -21.02 -5.48
CA LEU A 224 13.30 -21.34 -5.84
C LEU A 224 13.16 -22.79 -6.28
N ASP A 225 12.15 -23.47 -5.73
CA ASP A 225 11.71 -24.79 -6.21
C ASP A 225 11.00 -24.70 -7.56
N THR A 226 10.43 -23.53 -7.88
CA THR A 226 9.79 -23.27 -9.17
C THR A 226 10.83 -23.10 -10.28
N PRO A 227 10.52 -23.50 -11.53
CA PRO A 227 11.47 -23.36 -12.63
C PRO A 227 11.82 -21.89 -12.89
N CYS A 228 13.04 -21.49 -12.55
CA CYS A 228 13.51 -20.12 -12.69
C CYS A 228 14.84 -20.06 -13.47
N ILE A 229 15.27 -18.85 -13.81
CA ILE A 229 16.63 -18.58 -14.28
C ILE A 229 17.33 -17.77 -13.20
N GLU A 230 18.31 -18.38 -12.55
CA GLU A 230 19.15 -17.71 -11.56
C GLU A 230 20.41 -17.16 -12.26
N ILE A 231 20.70 -15.89 -12.00
CA ILE A 231 21.87 -15.20 -12.51
C ILE A 231 22.63 -14.61 -11.32
N PRO A 232 23.80 -15.16 -10.95
CA PRO A 232 24.61 -14.57 -9.91
C PRO A 232 25.16 -13.22 -10.39
N LEU A 233 24.82 -12.16 -9.64
CA LEU A 233 25.35 -10.83 -9.86
C LEU A 233 26.72 -10.72 -9.20
N TYR A 234 26.76 -11.00 -7.90
CA TYR A 234 27.95 -10.87 -7.09
C TYR A 234 28.00 -12.01 -6.08
N SER A 235 29.19 -12.57 -5.88
CA SER A 235 29.47 -13.49 -4.78
C SER A 235 30.90 -13.30 -4.36
N GLU A 236 31.11 -13.10 -3.05
CA GLU A 236 32.45 -13.01 -2.46
C GLU A 236 33.11 -14.39 -2.33
N ARG A 237 32.31 -15.45 -2.22
CA ARG A 237 32.79 -16.83 -2.26
C ARG A 237 32.97 -17.30 -3.70
N ARG A 238 34.10 -17.95 -3.94
CA ARG A 238 34.49 -18.54 -5.22
C ARG A 238 34.37 -20.05 -5.20
#